data_AF-A0AAD9IS70-F1
#
_entry.id   AF-A0AAD9IS70-F1
#
_cell.length_a   1.000
_cell.length_b   1.000
_cell.length_c   1.000
_cell.angle_alpha   90.00
_cell.angle_beta   90.00
_cell.angle_gamma   90.00
#
_symmetry.space_group_name_H-M   'P 1'
#
loop_
_entity.id
_entity.type
_entity.pdbx_description
1 polymer ?
#
loop_
_entity_poly.entity_id
_entity_poly.type
_entity_poly.pdbx_seq_one_letter_code
_entity_poly.pdbx_strand_id
1 'polypeptide(L)' 'MLILPTDPEVVSRIITSLKSNKSSGHDGFSSKFMNTLKPALYKPISILINKPLEPGNNPANIKIVKITPIYKSKEKN' A
#
# COMPACT_ATOMS: atom_id res chain seq x y z
N MET A 1 -20.66 -2.07 -8.30
CA MET A 1 -19.71 -2.04 -7.16
C MET A 1 -19.42 -0.56 -6.90
N LEU A 2 -19.79 -0.03 -5.74
CA LEU A 2 -19.52 1.36 -5.36
C LEU A 2 -18.21 1.42 -4.57
N ILE A 3 -17.32 2.35 -4.89
CA ILE A 3 -16.11 2.62 -4.08
C ILE A 3 -16.51 3.63 -3.01
N LEU A 4 -16.31 3.26 -1.74
CA LEU A 4 -16.63 4.10 -0.59
C LEU A 4 -15.34 4.52 0.14
N PRO A 5 -15.33 5.70 0.80
CA PRO A 5 -14.22 6.11 1.65
C PRO A 5 -13.87 5.06 2.72
N THR A 6 -12.59 5.00 3.07
CA THR A 6 -12.06 4.11 4.10
C THR A 6 -11.90 4.83 5.44
N ASP A 7 -11.76 4.03 6.49
CA ASP A 7 -11.63 4.46 7.88
C ASP A 7 -10.22 4.10 8.42
N PRO A 8 -9.61 4.93 9.30
CA PRO A 8 -8.26 4.67 9.82
C PRO A 8 -8.10 3.28 10.46
N GLU A 9 -9.13 2.74 11.12
CA GLU A 9 -9.08 1.44 11.79
C GLU A 9 -8.96 0.31 10.75
N VAL A 10 -9.64 0.44 9.62
CA VAL A 10 -9.50 -0.48 8.47
C VAL A 10 -8.07 -0.43 7.93
N VAL A 11 -7.53 0.77 7.75
CA VAL A 11 -6.14 0.95 7.29
C VAL A 11 -5.15 0.34 8.28
N SER A 12 -5.34 0.55 9.58
CA SER A 12 -4.49 -0.01 10.64
C SER A 12 -4.50 -1.55 10.63
N ARG A 13 -5.68 -2.16 10.44
CA ARG A 13 -5.83 -3.62 10.31
C ARG A 13 -5.11 -4.13 9.06
N ILE A 14 -5.27 -3.45 7.92
CA ILE A 14 -4.62 -3.82 6.66
C ILE A 14 -3.10 -3.74 6.82
N ILE A 15 -2.55 -2.64 7.35
CA ILE A 15 -1.10 -2.50 7.58
C ILE A 15 -0.60 -3.67 8.44
N THR A 16 -1.30 -3.99 9.52
CA THR A 16 -0.93 -5.10 10.44
C THR A 16 -0.95 -6.46 9.73
N SER A 17 -1.83 -6.66 8.75
CA SER A 17 -1.90 -7.90 7.95
C SER A 17 -0.81 -8.02 6.89
N LEU A 18 -0.08 -6.93 6.58
CA LEU A 18 0.98 -6.96 5.57
C LEU A 18 2.14 -7.83 6.05
N LYS A 19 2.49 -8.85 5.26
CA LYS A 19 3.72 -9.62 5.48
C LYS A 19 4.92 -8.68 5.48
N SER A 20 5.69 -8.69 6.56
CA SER A 20 6.87 -7.84 6.73
C SER A 20 7.99 -8.26 5.77
N ASN A 21 8.05 -7.60 4.62
CA ASN A 21 9.03 -7.82 3.58
C ASN A 21 9.88 -6.56 3.42
N LYS A 22 11.13 -6.74 2.97
CA LYS A 22 12.06 -5.64 2.69
C LYS A 22 11.94 -5.10 1.27
N SER A 23 11.29 -5.84 0.37
CA SER A 23 11.03 -5.36 -0.99
C SER A 23 10.08 -4.16 -0.96
N SER A 24 10.31 -3.23 -1.88
CA SER A 24 9.54 -1.99 -2.02
C SER A 24 8.97 -1.81 -3.42
N GLY A 25 7.90 -1.01 -3.51
CA GLY A 25 7.26 -0.61 -4.76
C GLY A 25 8.09 0.40 -5.57
N HIS A 26 7.41 1.20 -6.40
CA HIS A 26 8.04 2.29 -7.15
C HIS A 26 8.40 3.49 -6.27
N ASP A 27 7.82 3.57 -5.08
CA ASP A 27 7.95 4.65 -4.09
C ASP A 27 9.08 4.43 -3.07
N GLY A 28 9.69 3.23 -3.07
CA GLY A 28 10.74 2.87 -2.13
C GLY A 28 10.24 2.45 -0.75
N PHE A 29 8.94 2.51 -0.47
CA PHE A 29 8.39 2.07 0.82
C PHE A 29 8.18 0.55 0.84
N SER A 30 8.70 -0.11 1.87
CA SER A 30 8.53 -1.55 2.08
C SER A 30 7.39 -1.82 3.07
N SER A 31 6.80 -3.01 3.02
CA SER A 31 5.79 -3.39 4.01
C SER A 31 6.36 -3.47 5.43
N LYS A 32 7.66 -3.74 5.58
CA LYS A 32 8.36 -3.61 6.86
C LYS A 32 8.35 -2.17 7.38
N PHE A 33 8.67 -1.19 6.52
CA PHE A 33 8.61 0.23 6.86
C PHE A 33 7.22 0.65 7.32
N MET A 34 6.19 0.24 6.58
CA MET A 34 4.78 0.54 6.91
C MET A 34 4.37 -0.03 8.26
N ASN A 35 4.76 -1.27 8.56
CA ASN A 35 4.48 -1.90 9.86
C ASN A 35 5.18 -1.19 11.02
N THR A 36 6.45 -0.82 10.84
CA THR A 36 7.23 -0.13 11.88
C THR A 36 6.67 1.26 12.21
N LEU A 37 6.24 2.01 11.20
CA LEU A 37 5.71 3.37 11.38
C LEU A 37 4.18 3.43 11.45
N LYS A 38 3.50 2.26 11.54
CA LYS A 38 2.05 2.16 11.60
C LYS A 38 1.40 3.16 12.55
N PRO A 39 1.86 3.36 13.81
CA PRO A 39 1.21 4.27 14.75
C PRO A 39 1.12 5.72 14.24
N ALA A 40 2.07 6.14 13.41
CA ALA A 40 2.10 7.47 12.81
C ALA A 40 1.42 7.53 11.44
N LEU A 41 1.41 6.43 10.67
CA LEU A 41 1.02 6.43 9.27
C LEU A 41 -0.45 6.07 9.01
N TYR A 42 -1.10 5.29 9.87
CA TYR A 42 -2.43 4.74 9.57
C TYR A 42 -3.49 5.83 9.30
N LYS A 43 -3.47 6.93 10.06
CA LYS A 43 -4.40 8.06 9.89
C LYS A 43 -4.07 8.94 8.68
N PRO A 44 -2.81 9.36 8.44
CA PRO A 44 -2.45 10.04 7.19
C PRO A 44 -2.79 9.23 5.94
N ILE A 45 -2.56 7.91 5.96
CA ILE A 45 -2.85 7.04 4.81
C ILE A 45 -4.35 6.99 4.51
N SER A 46 -5.24 6.92 5.51
CA SER A 46 -6.68 6.93 5.26
C SER A 46 -7.15 8.21 4.58
N ILE A 47 -6.60 9.37 4.98
CA ILE A 47 -6.85 10.66 4.34
C ILE A 47 -6.39 10.63 2.88
N LEU A 48 -5.18 10.12 2.62
CA LEU A 48 -4.64 10.01 1.26
C LEU A 48 -5.45 9.08 0.36
N ILE A 49 -5.98 7.97 0.90
CA ILE A 49 -6.85 7.03 0.17
C ILE A 49 -8.19 7.69 -0.18
N ASN A 50 -8.74 8.52 0.73
CA ASN A 50 -10.04 9.14 0.54
C ASN A 50 -9.99 10.38 -0.37
N LYS A 51 -8.87 11.08 -0.41
CA LYS A 51 -8.71 12.33 -1.18
C LYS A 51 -9.08 12.22 -2.68
N PRO A 52 -8.69 11.16 -3.41
CA PRO A 52 -9.14 10.91 -4.78
C PRO A 52 -10.64 10.67 -4.96
N LEU A 53 -11.35 10.29 -3.90
CA LEU A 53 -12.79 10.00 -3.94
C LEU A 53 -13.63 11.27 -3.75
N GLU A 54 -13.00 12.38 -3.38
CA GLU A 54 -13.65 13.68 -3.26
C GLU A 54 -14.02 14.22 -4.65
N PRO A 55 -15.20 14.86 -4.80
CA PRO A 55 -15.61 15.45 -6.07
C PRO A 55 -14.55 16.41 -6.62
N GLY A 56 -14.16 16.24 -7.89
CA GLY A 56 -13.19 17.11 -8.56
C GLY A 56 -11.72 16.71 -8.40
N ASN A 57 -11.40 15.73 -7.55
CA ASN A 57 -10.06 15.14 -7.50
C ASN A 57 -9.99 13.91 -8.41
N ASN A 58 -9.13 13.96 -9.44
CA ASN A 58 -8.77 12.78 -10.22
C ASN A 58 -7.24 12.62 -10.22
N PRO A 59 -6.68 11.62 -9.54
CA PRO A 59 -5.24 11.36 -9.59
C PRO A 59 -4.86 10.85 -10.98
N ALA A 60 -3.93 11.54 -11.63
CA ALA A 60 -3.38 11.12 -12.93
C ALA A 60 -2.70 9.73 -12.90
N ASN A 61 -2.31 9.23 -11.72
CA ASN A 61 -1.31 8.17 -11.56
C ASN A 61 -1.74 6.98 -10.68
N ILE A 62 -3.01 6.56 -10.73
CA ILE A 62 -3.52 5.44 -9.89
C ILE A 62 -2.96 4.08 -10.35
N LYS A 63 -2.45 3.96 -11.58
CA LYS A 63 -2.04 2.69 -12.20
C LYS A 63 -0.55 2.67 -12.57
N ILE A 64 0.34 2.83 -11.59
CA ILE A 64 1.79 2.66 -11.78
C ILE A 64 2.18 1.23 -11.35
N VAL A 65 2.96 0.52 -12.18
CA VAL A 65 3.46 -0.84 -11.89
C VAL A 65 4.99 -0.88 -11.97
N LYS A 66 5.61 -1.61 -11.03
CA LYS A 66 7.06 -1.90 -11.04
C LYS A 66 7.30 -3.31 -11.54
N ILE A 67 8.04 -3.45 -12.64
CA ILE A 67 8.45 -4.75 -13.20
C ILE A 67 9.84 -5.08 -12.67
N THR A 68 10.00 -6.22 -12.01
CA THR A 68 11.30 -6.68 -11.50
C THR A 68 11.46 -8.16 -11.86
N PRO A 69 12.52 -8.55 -12.58
CA PRO A 69 12.80 -9.94 -12.87
C PRO A 69 13.12 -10.69 -11.57
N ILE A 70 12.42 -11.78 -11.32
CA ILE A 70 12.62 -12.63 -10.14
C ILE A 70 13.17 -13.98 -10.63
N TYR A 71 14.39 -14.32 -10.21
CA TYR A 71 14.93 -15.65 -10.44
C TYR A 71 14.22 -16.66 -9.53
N LYS A 72 13.45 -17.58 -10.12
CA LYS A 72 12.82 -18.69 -9.40
C LYS A 72 13.88 -19.78 -9.22
N SER A 73 14.24 -20.16 -8.00
CA SER A 73 15.24 -21.22 -7.80
C SER A 73 14.78 -22.51 -8.49
N LYS A 74 15.72 -23.29 -9.02
CA LYS A 74 15.43 -24.63 -9.55
C LYS A 74 14.85 -25.51 -8.44
N GLU A 75 13.84 -26.31 -8.77
CA GLU A 75 13.39 -27.41 -7.90
C GLU A 75 14.62 -28.25 -7.52
N LYS A 76 14.77 -28.54 -6.22
CA LYS A 76 15.77 -29.51 -5.77
C LYS A 76 15.26 -30.89 -6.23
N ASN A 77 15.94 -31.48 -7.22
CA ASN A 77 15.82 -32.92 -7.50
C ASN A 77 16.27 -33.73 -6.28
#